data_AF-A0A1G9YCC5-F1
#
_entry.id   AF-A0A1G9YCC5-F1
#
_cell.length_a   1.000
_cell.length_b   1.000
_cell.length_c   1.000
_cell.angle_alpha   90.00
_cell.angle_beta   90.00
_cell.angle_gamma   90.00
#
_symmetry.space_group_name_H-M   'P 1'
#
loop_
_entity.id
_entity.type
_entity.pdbx_description
1 polymer ?
#
loop_
_entity_poly.entity_id
_entity_poly.type
_entity_poly.pdbx_seq_one_letter_code
_entity_poly.pdbx_strand_id
1 'polypeptide(L)'
;MEATRKKKIKEYIVPGIASFILSILLTVMGYLIGTYFGLFNKTLVIDAMNKSTYYESVNKYCYTEALDYLYPSNLDESVLENVFTIKNTYNQGKNYLLAVLNGDSYSINTDYVRDTLTSNIETYIQSNNIPEENIDREGINNLIDHICLIYSKNLSVSFLYYYNSLKAIFRQLIVYGLPALALLSIACLLVILRSNKWLHRSLRFVSYSLLAATIMTSILPLGLLISKKYQQLNVRPVYFSKMLARYLRASLNIYLVVSLILFIWALLIICVIYYKKKSLMKSM
;
A
#
# COMPACT_ATOMS: atom_id res chain seq x y z
N MET A 1 10.37 -2.94 57.66
CA MET A 1 9.40 -3.18 56.56
C MET A 1 9.44 -2.13 55.44
N GLU A 2 9.73 -0.86 55.73
CA GLU A 2 9.69 0.19 54.70
C GLU A 2 10.84 0.12 53.67
N ALA A 3 12.06 -0.23 54.12
CA ALA A 3 13.23 -0.38 53.24
C ALA A 3 13.09 -1.53 52.24
N THR A 4 12.48 -2.66 52.64
CA THR A 4 12.22 -3.80 51.74
C THR A 4 11.13 -3.49 50.72
N ARG A 5 10.13 -2.68 51.07
CA ARG A 5 9.10 -2.18 50.14
C ARG A 5 9.70 -1.23 49.10
N LYS A 6 10.50 -0.24 49.51
CA LYS A 6 11.20 0.69 48.60
C LYS A 6 12.14 -0.03 47.63
N LYS A 7 12.85 -1.07 48.11
CA LYS A 7 13.71 -1.93 47.27
C LYS A 7 12.92 -2.71 46.21
N LYS A 8 11.79 -3.35 46.57
CA LYS A 8 10.93 -4.07 45.62
C LYS A 8 10.34 -3.13 44.55
N ILE A 9 9.89 -1.94 44.94
CA ILE A 9 9.35 -0.93 44.01
C ILE A 9 10.42 -0.55 42.96
N LYS A 10 11.63 -0.21 43.42
CA LYS A 10 12.72 0.24 42.54
C LYS A 10 13.21 -0.85 41.59
N GLU A 11 13.32 -2.10 42.06
CA GLU A 11 13.95 -3.17 41.25
C GLU A 11 12.96 -4.00 40.40
N TYR A 12 11.64 -3.88 40.60
CA TYR A 12 10.64 -4.67 39.85
C TYR A 12 9.50 -3.84 39.27
N ILE A 13 8.91 -2.93 40.04
CA ILE A 13 7.71 -2.19 39.61
C ILE A 13 8.08 -1.10 38.58
N VAL A 14 9.09 -0.27 38.90
CA VAL A 14 9.56 0.78 37.99
C VAL A 14 10.02 0.23 36.62
N PRO A 15 10.93 -0.78 36.55
CA PRO A 15 11.32 -1.35 35.26
C PRO A 15 10.18 -2.10 34.57
N GLY A 16 9.21 -2.64 35.32
CA GLY A 16 8.01 -3.26 34.75
C GLY A 16 7.10 -2.25 34.02
N ILE A 17 6.83 -1.11 34.65
CA ILE A 17 6.05 -0.02 34.03
C ILE A 17 6.80 0.55 32.82
N ALA A 18 8.11 0.81 32.96
CA ALA A 18 8.93 1.29 31.86
C ALA A 18 8.98 0.30 30.68
N SER A 19 8.97 -1.01 30.96
CA SER A 19 8.88 -2.07 29.94
C SER A 19 7.54 -2.06 29.22
N PHE A 20 6.44 -1.86 29.94
CA PHE A 20 5.12 -1.75 29.34
C PHE A 20 4.99 -0.51 28.44
N ILE A 21 5.48 0.65 28.90
CA ILE A 21 5.51 1.87 28.08
C ILE A 21 6.39 1.65 26.85
N LEU A 22 7.57 1.03 27.02
CA LEU A 22 8.47 0.69 25.93
C LEU A 22 7.81 -0.22 24.90
N SER A 23 7.02 -1.23 25.30
CA SER A 23 6.30 -2.06 24.33
C SER A 23 5.32 -1.25 23.49
N ILE A 24 4.58 -0.33 24.10
CA ILE A 24 3.63 0.54 23.38
C ILE A 24 4.39 1.42 22.37
N LEU A 25 5.48 2.07 22.81
CA LEU A 25 6.30 2.93 21.94
C LEU A 25 6.84 2.14 20.73
N LEU A 26 7.38 0.93 20.97
CA LEU A 26 7.87 0.05 19.91
C LEU A 26 6.75 -0.42 18.96
N THR A 27 5.55 -0.71 19.49
CA THR A 27 4.39 -1.06 18.66
C THR A 27 4.00 0.10 17.75
N VAL A 28 3.90 1.33 18.29
CA VAL A 28 3.57 2.52 17.50
C VAL A 28 4.64 2.76 16.42
N MET A 29 5.92 2.66 16.77
CA MET A 29 7.01 2.74 15.78
C MET A 29 6.89 1.66 14.70
N GLY A 30 6.58 0.42 15.08
CA GLY A 30 6.37 -0.69 14.15
C GLY A 30 5.25 -0.42 13.15
N TYR A 31 4.12 0.15 13.60
CA TYR A 31 3.03 0.56 12.71
C TYR A 31 3.39 1.74 11.81
N LEU A 32 4.12 2.74 12.31
CA LEU A 32 4.59 3.86 11.48
C LEU A 32 5.50 3.35 10.36
N ILE A 33 6.50 2.54 10.70
CA ILE A 33 7.43 1.93 9.73
C ILE A 33 6.66 1.05 8.75
N GLY A 34 5.81 0.15 9.24
CA GLY A 34 5.02 -0.76 8.42
C GLY A 34 4.08 -0.03 7.46
N THR A 35 3.50 1.10 7.89
CA THR A 35 2.63 1.92 7.03
C THR A 35 3.39 2.63 5.93
N TYR A 36 4.57 3.16 6.24
CA TYR A 36 5.38 3.87 5.25
C TYR A 36 5.99 2.95 4.20
N PHE A 37 6.56 1.82 4.63
CA PHE A 37 7.13 0.84 3.70
C PHE A 37 6.09 -0.08 3.06
N GLY A 38 4.90 -0.21 3.67
CA GLY A 38 3.73 -0.92 3.16
C GLY A 38 2.86 -0.02 2.29
N LEU A 39 1.93 0.68 2.93
CA LEU A 39 0.92 1.47 2.23
C LEU A 39 1.55 2.56 1.35
N PHE A 40 2.55 3.30 1.83
CA PHE A 40 3.11 4.42 1.06
C PHE A 40 4.29 4.04 0.14
N ASN A 41 4.41 2.75 -0.20
CA ASN A 41 5.42 2.23 -1.11
C ASN A 41 4.93 2.16 -2.56
N LYS A 42 5.53 2.99 -3.42
CA LYS A 42 5.19 3.11 -4.84
C LYS A 42 5.43 1.79 -5.58
N THR A 43 6.51 1.09 -5.25
CA THR A 43 6.88 -0.18 -5.88
C THR A 43 5.81 -1.23 -5.65
N LEU A 44 5.19 -1.27 -4.45
CA LEU A 44 4.11 -2.21 -4.18
C LEU A 44 2.85 -1.94 -5.00
N VAL A 45 2.54 -0.67 -5.26
CA VAL A 45 1.40 -0.29 -6.12
C VAL A 45 1.68 -0.72 -7.56
N ILE A 46 2.86 -0.40 -8.08
CA ILE A 46 3.30 -0.75 -9.44
C ILE A 46 3.30 -2.28 -9.62
N ASP A 47 3.85 -3.02 -8.66
CA ASP A 47 3.87 -4.49 -8.67
C ASP A 47 2.47 -5.09 -8.63
N ALA A 48 1.57 -4.52 -7.84
CA ALA A 48 0.19 -4.99 -7.76
C ALA A 48 -0.51 -4.85 -9.12
N MET A 49 -0.29 -3.73 -9.82
CA MET A 49 -0.81 -3.51 -11.18
C MET A 49 -0.19 -4.47 -12.18
N ASN A 50 1.15 -4.52 -12.29
CA ASN A 50 1.85 -5.32 -13.28
C ASN A 50 1.59 -6.81 -13.16
N LYS A 51 1.49 -7.32 -11.93
CA LYS A 51 1.29 -8.76 -11.71
C LYS A 51 -0.18 -9.15 -11.75
N SER A 52 -1.10 -8.18 -11.68
CA SER A 52 -2.53 -8.42 -11.87
C SER A 52 -2.90 -8.34 -13.34
N THR A 53 -4.07 -8.85 -13.72
CA THR A 53 -4.63 -8.68 -15.07
C THR A 53 -5.18 -7.26 -15.29
N TYR A 54 -4.65 -6.24 -14.60
CA TYR A 54 -5.22 -4.90 -14.55
C TYR A 54 -5.31 -4.28 -15.95
N TYR A 55 -4.20 -4.19 -16.69
CA TYR A 55 -4.18 -3.56 -18.01
C TYR A 55 -5.05 -4.30 -19.03
N GLU A 56 -5.05 -5.64 -18.99
CA GLU A 56 -5.93 -6.46 -19.84
C GLU A 56 -7.41 -6.23 -19.50
N SER A 57 -7.73 -6.13 -18.21
CA SER A 57 -9.11 -5.93 -17.75
C SER A 57 -9.60 -4.51 -18.03
N VAL A 58 -8.74 -3.50 -17.92
CA VAL A 58 -9.04 -2.12 -18.30
C VAL A 58 -9.31 -2.06 -19.80
N ASN A 59 -8.44 -2.66 -20.63
CA ASN A 59 -8.64 -2.70 -22.07
C ASN A 59 -9.99 -3.35 -22.43
N LYS A 60 -10.27 -4.54 -21.89
CA LYS A 60 -11.56 -5.22 -22.10
C LYS A 60 -12.74 -4.38 -21.65
N TYR A 61 -12.63 -3.71 -20.51
CA TYR A 61 -13.69 -2.86 -19.98
C TYR A 61 -13.94 -1.63 -20.84
N CYS A 62 -12.88 -0.96 -21.32
CA CYS A 62 -12.98 0.15 -22.28
C CYS A 62 -13.67 -0.30 -23.57
N TYR A 63 -13.34 -1.48 -24.09
CA TYR A 63 -14.00 -2.03 -25.28
C TYR A 63 -15.49 -2.26 -25.05
N THR A 64 -15.89 -2.89 -23.93
CA THR A 64 -17.30 -3.12 -23.60
C THR A 64 -18.08 -1.81 -23.40
N GLU A 65 -17.52 -0.84 -22.67
CA GLU A 65 -18.20 0.46 -22.46
C GLU A 65 -18.28 1.28 -23.76
N ALA A 66 -17.28 1.18 -24.63
CA ALA A 66 -17.32 1.79 -25.96
C ALA A 66 -18.36 1.11 -26.87
N LEU A 67 -18.51 -0.21 -26.81
CA LEU A 67 -19.57 -0.93 -27.53
C LEU A 67 -20.97 -0.50 -27.09
N ASP A 68 -21.20 -0.42 -25.77
CA ASP A 68 -22.48 0.04 -25.21
C ASP A 68 -22.84 1.45 -25.71
N TYR A 69 -21.83 2.30 -25.91
CA TYR A 69 -21.99 3.64 -26.45
C TYR A 69 -22.09 3.68 -27.99
N LEU A 70 -21.55 2.67 -28.68
CA LEU A 70 -21.61 2.54 -30.14
C LEU A 70 -23.00 2.10 -30.63
N TYR A 71 -23.67 1.19 -29.90
CA TYR A 71 -24.94 0.58 -30.35
C TYR A 71 -26.02 1.58 -30.80
N PRO A 72 -26.26 2.71 -30.12
CA PRO A 72 -27.25 3.71 -30.56
C PRO A 72 -26.90 4.38 -31.91
N SER A 73 -25.67 4.25 -32.39
CA SER A 73 -25.15 4.95 -33.58
C SER A 73 -25.32 4.15 -34.88
N ASN A 74 -25.89 2.93 -34.84
CA ASN A 74 -26.00 2.01 -35.98
C ASN A 74 -24.67 1.66 -36.69
N LEU A 75 -23.52 2.00 -36.08
CA LEU A 75 -22.21 1.60 -36.54
C LEU A 75 -21.92 0.15 -36.10
N ASP A 76 -21.26 -0.60 -36.97
CA ASP A 76 -20.86 -1.97 -36.68
C ASP A 76 -19.68 -2.02 -35.69
N GLU A 77 -19.62 -3.07 -34.87
CA GLU A 77 -18.58 -3.27 -33.86
C GLU A 77 -17.15 -3.26 -34.43
N SER A 78 -16.98 -3.59 -35.71
CA SER A 78 -15.72 -3.52 -36.45
C SER A 78 -15.05 -2.14 -36.38
N VAL A 79 -15.80 -1.05 -36.17
CA VAL A 79 -15.18 0.28 -36.03
C VAL A 79 -14.32 0.42 -34.77
N LEU A 80 -14.53 -0.45 -33.77
CA LEU A 80 -13.72 -0.50 -32.54
C LEU A 80 -12.51 -1.44 -32.66
N GLU A 81 -12.31 -2.10 -33.80
CA GLU A 81 -11.19 -3.01 -33.98
C GLU A 81 -9.85 -2.27 -33.84
N ASN A 82 -8.95 -2.82 -33.02
CA ASN A 82 -7.63 -2.26 -32.71
C ASN A 82 -7.61 -0.85 -32.11
N VAL A 83 -8.75 -0.24 -31.81
CA VAL A 83 -8.85 1.07 -31.14
C VAL A 83 -8.23 1.01 -29.74
N PHE A 84 -8.39 -0.10 -29.02
CA PHE A 84 -7.77 -0.32 -27.71
C PHE A 84 -6.72 -1.43 -27.76
N THR A 85 -5.44 -1.06 -27.72
CA THR A 85 -4.34 -2.05 -27.65
C THR A 85 -3.81 -2.23 -26.24
N ILE A 86 -3.41 -3.46 -25.89
CA ILE A 86 -2.79 -3.76 -24.58
C ILE A 86 -1.50 -2.95 -24.40
N LYS A 87 -0.72 -2.78 -25.47
CA LYS A 87 0.53 -2.01 -25.46
C LYS A 87 0.29 -0.55 -25.06
N ASN A 88 -0.68 0.13 -25.68
CA ASN A 88 -0.96 1.53 -25.35
C ASN A 88 -1.58 1.65 -23.96
N THR A 89 -2.47 0.73 -23.59
CA THR A 89 -3.05 0.66 -22.23
C THR A 89 -1.99 0.48 -21.15
N TYR A 90 -1.00 -0.38 -21.39
CA TYR A 90 0.14 -0.55 -20.49
C TYR A 90 0.98 0.73 -20.38
N ASN A 91 1.37 1.31 -21.52
CA ASN A 91 2.23 2.50 -21.55
C ASN A 91 1.56 3.71 -20.88
N GLN A 92 0.33 4.03 -21.29
CA GLN A 92 -0.43 5.15 -20.74
C GLN A 92 -0.76 4.93 -19.26
N GLY A 93 -1.24 3.74 -18.90
CA GLY A 93 -1.57 3.43 -17.51
C GLY A 93 -0.36 3.46 -16.57
N LYS A 94 0.79 2.94 -17.02
CA LYS A 94 2.04 2.99 -16.24
C LYS A 94 2.56 4.42 -16.09
N ASN A 95 2.56 5.22 -17.16
CA ASN A 95 3.04 6.60 -17.10
C ASN A 95 2.15 7.47 -16.20
N TYR A 96 0.82 7.34 -16.35
CA TYR A 96 -0.15 7.97 -15.46
C TYR A 96 0.13 7.59 -14.00
N LEU A 97 0.25 6.30 -13.71
CA LEU A 97 0.52 5.82 -12.36
C LEU A 97 1.81 6.38 -11.79
N LEU A 98 2.90 6.35 -12.54
CA LEU A 98 4.21 6.83 -12.08
C LEU A 98 4.17 8.33 -11.77
N ALA A 99 3.58 9.12 -12.65
CA ALA A 99 3.40 10.56 -12.44
C ALA A 99 2.57 10.83 -11.19
N VAL A 100 1.39 10.21 -11.08
CA VAL A 100 0.52 10.42 -9.92
C VAL A 100 1.18 9.92 -8.64
N LEU A 101 1.90 8.81 -8.61
CA LEU A 101 2.63 8.37 -7.43
C LEU A 101 3.81 9.30 -7.07
N ASN A 102 4.30 10.10 -8.01
CA ASN A 102 5.36 11.08 -7.81
C ASN A 102 4.86 12.45 -7.34
N GLY A 103 3.56 12.75 -7.49
CA GLY A 103 3.04 14.09 -7.22
C GLY A 103 2.78 14.91 -8.48
N ASP A 104 3.03 14.32 -9.65
CA ASP A 104 2.93 15.00 -10.94
C ASP A 104 1.55 14.75 -11.57
N SER A 105 1.07 15.73 -12.33
CA SER A 105 -0.09 15.56 -13.19
C SER A 105 0.30 14.82 -14.47
N TYR A 106 -0.55 13.92 -14.93
CA TYR A 106 -0.39 13.26 -16.23
C TYR A 106 -1.72 13.22 -16.95
N SER A 107 -1.73 13.73 -18.18
CA SER A 107 -2.85 13.59 -19.09
C SER A 107 -2.64 12.34 -19.94
N ILE A 108 -3.62 11.45 -19.94
CA ILE A 108 -3.60 10.26 -20.79
C ILE A 108 -3.75 10.71 -22.24
N ASN A 109 -2.77 10.37 -23.08
CA ASN A 109 -2.84 10.66 -24.51
C ASN A 109 -3.83 9.70 -25.18
N THR A 110 -4.83 10.26 -25.86
CA THR A 110 -5.88 9.52 -26.56
C THR A 110 -5.85 9.75 -28.07
N ASP A 111 -4.81 10.39 -28.61
CA ASP A 111 -4.72 10.75 -30.03
C ASP A 111 -4.78 9.49 -30.89
N TYR A 112 -4.07 8.44 -30.49
CA TYR A 112 -4.10 7.18 -31.21
C TYR A 112 -5.50 6.51 -31.21
N VAL A 113 -6.29 6.68 -30.13
CA VAL A 113 -7.67 6.16 -30.05
C VAL A 113 -8.53 6.92 -31.06
N ARG A 114 -8.42 8.26 -31.04
CA ARG A 114 -9.12 9.15 -31.96
C ARG A 114 -8.79 8.82 -33.41
N ASP A 115 -7.50 8.78 -33.76
CA ASP A 115 -7.04 8.56 -35.13
C ASP A 115 -7.49 7.19 -35.66
N THR A 116 -7.34 6.13 -34.86
CA THR A 116 -7.72 4.77 -35.25
C THR A 116 -9.23 4.67 -35.43
N LEU A 117 -10.01 5.19 -34.48
CA LEU A 117 -11.47 5.16 -34.56
C LEU A 117 -12.00 5.99 -35.74
N THR A 118 -11.41 7.17 -35.98
CA THR A 118 -11.76 8.02 -37.12
C THR A 118 -11.52 7.27 -38.44
N SER A 119 -10.33 6.68 -38.59
CA SER A 119 -9.98 5.90 -39.78
C SER A 119 -10.91 4.70 -39.99
N ASN A 120 -11.30 4.00 -38.91
CA ASN A 120 -12.20 2.86 -39.00
C ASN A 120 -13.62 3.27 -39.42
N ILE A 121 -14.13 4.38 -38.87
CA ILE A 121 -15.45 4.92 -39.23
C ILE A 121 -15.46 5.38 -40.70
N GLU A 122 -14.41 6.07 -41.15
CA GLU A 122 -14.28 6.47 -42.57
C GLU A 122 -14.23 5.25 -43.50
N THR A 123 -13.49 4.21 -43.13
CA THR A 123 -13.43 2.95 -43.89
C THR A 123 -14.80 2.27 -43.95
N TYR A 124 -15.54 2.29 -42.86
CA TYR A 124 -16.90 1.75 -42.80
C TYR A 124 -17.87 2.52 -43.70
N ILE A 125 -17.82 3.86 -43.67
CA ILE A 125 -18.63 4.74 -44.53
C ILE A 125 -18.36 4.45 -46.01
N GLN A 126 -17.09 4.37 -46.40
CA GLN A 126 -16.67 4.10 -47.78
C GLN A 126 -17.10 2.69 -48.24
N SER A 127 -16.89 1.67 -47.41
CA SER A 127 -17.18 0.27 -47.75
C SER A 127 -18.69 0.01 -47.90
N ASN A 128 -19.53 0.75 -47.17
CA ASN A 128 -20.99 0.63 -47.23
C ASN A 128 -21.65 1.63 -48.19
N ASN A 129 -20.87 2.45 -48.91
CA ASN A 129 -21.36 3.46 -49.86
C ASN A 129 -22.42 4.41 -49.25
N ILE A 130 -22.19 4.87 -48.01
CA ILE A 130 -23.14 5.74 -47.31
C ILE A 130 -23.09 7.16 -47.95
N PRO A 131 -24.23 7.72 -48.40
CA PRO A 131 -24.28 9.08 -48.96
C PRO A 131 -23.89 10.15 -47.93
N GLU A 132 -23.13 11.18 -48.34
CA GLU A 132 -22.64 12.25 -47.45
C GLU A 132 -23.78 13.00 -46.72
N GLU A 133 -24.94 13.14 -47.36
CA GLU A 133 -26.14 13.75 -46.79
C GLU A 133 -26.74 12.99 -45.59
N ASN A 134 -26.41 11.71 -45.43
CA ASN A 134 -26.84 10.88 -44.31
C ASN A 134 -25.80 10.80 -43.19
N ILE A 135 -24.67 11.53 -43.30
CA ILE A 135 -23.58 11.51 -42.35
C ILE A 135 -23.70 12.68 -41.37
N ASP A 136 -24.04 12.36 -40.12
CA ASP A 136 -23.93 13.32 -39.03
C ASP A 136 -22.48 13.42 -38.53
N ARG A 137 -21.72 14.35 -39.12
CA ARG A 137 -20.32 14.61 -38.76
C ARG A 137 -20.15 15.08 -37.30
N GLU A 138 -21.13 15.81 -36.77
CA GLU A 138 -21.09 16.27 -35.39
C GLU A 138 -21.34 15.11 -34.42
N GLY A 139 -22.33 14.26 -34.73
CA GLY A 139 -22.58 13.01 -34.01
C GLY A 139 -21.37 12.07 -33.98
N ILE A 140 -20.68 11.91 -35.11
CA ILE A 140 -19.44 11.11 -35.18
C ILE A 140 -18.34 11.70 -34.29
N ASN A 141 -18.13 13.02 -34.33
CA ASN A 141 -17.11 13.66 -33.49
C ASN A 141 -17.44 13.52 -32.00
N ASN A 142 -18.71 13.69 -31.62
CA ASN A 142 -19.18 13.47 -30.25
C ASN A 142 -18.98 12.01 -29.81
N LEU A 143 -19.23 11.05 -30.70
CA LEU A 143 -18.96 9.63 -30.47
C LEU A 143 -17.48 9.38 -30.17
N ILE A 144 -16.60 9.89 -31.03
CA ILE A 144 -15.15 9.74 -30.90
C ILE A 144 -14.65 10.39 -29.60
N ASP A 145 -15.12 11.58 -29.28
CA ASP A 145 -14.79 12.30 -28.05
C ASP A 145 -15.20 11.50 -26.82
N HIS A 146 -16.41 10.94 -26.82
CA HIS A 146 -16.90 10.13 -25.71
C HIS A 146 -16.09 8.84 -25.53
N ILE A 147 -15.73 8.15 -26.61
CA ILE A 147 -14.90 6.95 -26.55
C ILE A 147 -13.48 7.27 -26.05
N CYS A 148 -12.91 8.40 -26.45
CA CYS A 148 -11.64 8.90 -25.88
C CYS A 148 -11.77 9.17 -24.36
N LEU A 149 -12.89 9.76 -23.93
CA LEU A 149 -13.18 10.00 -22.52
C LEU A 149 -13.33 8.69 -21.73
N ILE A 150 -14.04 7.69 -22.26
CA ILE A 150 -14.15 6.34 -21.67
C ILE A 150 -12.76 5.77 -21.42
N TYR A 151 -11.88 5.84 -22.42
CA TYR A 151 -10.52 5.32 -22.32
C TYR A 151 -9.70 6.03 -21.23
N SER A 152 -9.68 7.37 -21.25
CA SER A 152 -8.94 8.18 -20.27
C SER A 152 -9.47 7.97 -18.85
N LYS A 153 -10.79 7.98 -18.68
CA LYS A 153 -11.46 7.79 -17.38
C LYS A 153 -11.16 6.42 -16.77
N ASN A 154 -11.23 5.35 -17.55
CA ASN A 154 -11.02 3.98 -17.04
C ASN A 154 -9.55 3.67 -16.71
N LEU A 155 -8.61 4.35 -17.36
CA LEU A 155 -7.20 4.32 -16.99
C LEU A 155 -6.87 5.19 -15.78
N SER A 156 -7.63 6.26 -15.58
CA SER A 156 -7.48 7.12 -14.40
C SER A 156 -7.96 6.39 -13.14
N VAL A 157 -7.27 6.66 -12.03
CA VAL A 157 -7.51 5.96 -10.76
C VAL A 157 -7.74 6.98 -9.65
N SER A 158 -9.00 7.18 -9.27
CA SER A 158 -9.41 8.28 -8.39
C SER A 158 -8.79 8.23 -6.99
N PHE A 159 -8.53 7.06 -6.42
CA PHE A 159 -7.94 6.97 -5.07
C PHE A 159 -6.50 7.52 -5.01
N LEU A 160 -5.78 7.49 -6.14
CA LEU A 160 -4.41 7.98 -6.21
C LEU A 160 -4.34 9.51 -6.05
N TYR A 161 -5.45 10.23 -6.29
CA TYR A 161 -5.53 11.67 -6.06
C TYR A 161 -5.21 12.04 -4.60
N TYR A 162 -5.69 11.23 -3.65
CA TYR A 162 -5.44 11.43 -2.22
C TYR A 162 -4.12 10.83 -1.73
N TYR A 163 -3.47 9.98 -2.55
CA TYR A 163 -2.29 9.22 -2.15
C TYR A 163 -1.14 10.14 -1.71
N ASN A 164 -0.82 11.17 -2.50
CA ASN A 164 0.29 12.07 -2.19
C ASN A 164 0.00 12.94 -0.98
N SER A 165 -1.23 13.43 -0.84
CA SER A 165 -1.66 14.24 0.31
C SER A 165 -1.53 13.43 1.61
N LEU A 166 -2.04 12.18 1.62
CA LEU A 166 -1.89 11.28 2.75
C LEU A 166 -0.43 10.91 3.03
N LYS A 167 0.34 10.64 1.97
CA LYS A 167 1.78 10.34 2.08
C LYS A 167 2.56 11.51 2.65
N ALA A 168 2.24 12.74 2.30
CA ALA A 168 2.90 13.94 2.81
C ALA A 168 2.66 14.12 4.32
N ILE A 169 1.42 13.93 4.78
CA ILE A 169 1.07 13.94 6.20
C ILE A 169 1.84 12.83 6.94
N PHE A 170 1.85 11.61 6.39
CA PHE A 170 2.54 10.49 7.02
C PHE A 170 4.07 10.66 7.03
N ARG A 171 4.64 11.29 5.99
CA ARG A 171 6.06 11.64 5.95
C ARG A 171 6.43 12.58 7.09
N GLN A 172 5.60 13.59 7.38
CA GLN A 172 5.83 14.48 8.53
C GLN A 172 5.76 13.71 9.86
N LEU A 173 4.77 12.82 10.02
CA LEU A 173 4.67 11.95 11.20
C LEU A 173 5.91 11.06 11.39
N ILE A 174 6.52 10.58 10.31
CA ILE A 174 7.75 9.80 10.43
C ILE A 174 8.96 10.67 10.73
N VAL A 175 9.14 11.78 10.01
CA VAL A 175 10.31 12.65 10.19
C VAL A 175 10.39 13.22 11.61
N TYR A 176 9.25 13.61 12.20
CA TYR A 176 9.23 14.18 13.55
C TYR A 176 8.82 13.19 14.64
N GLY A 177 7.81 12.36 14.37
CA GLY A 177 7.27 11.42 15.35
C GLY A 177 8.21 10.25 15.63
N LEU A 178 8.92 9.72 14.62
CA LEU A 178 9.81 8.58 14.83
C LEU A 178 11.02 8.92 15.71
N PRO A 179 11.72 10.07 15.53
CA PRO A 179 12.75 10.51 16.47
C PRO A 179 12.22 10.75 17.88
N ALA A 180 11.04 11.38 18.02
CA ALA A 180 10.43 11.61 19.33
C ALA A 180 10.15 10.29 20.07
N LEU A 181 9.57 9.30 19.37
CA LEU A 181 9.33 7.96 19.92
C LEU A 181 10.64 7.23 20.25
N ALA A 182 11.69 7.41 19.43
CA ALA A 182 13.01 6.85 19.70
C ALA A 182 13.63 7.44 20.97
N LEU A 183 13.56 8.77 21.16
CA LEU A 183 14.04 9.44 22.38
C LEU A 183 13.32 8.96 23.63
N LEU A 184 11.99 8.84 23.58
CA LEU A 184 11.19 8.30 24.68
C LEU A 184 11.53 6.82 24.98
N SER A 185 11.78 6.03 23.93
CA SER A 185 12.20 4.64 24.06
C SER A 185 13.57 4.53 24.73
N ILE A 186 14.52 5.40 24.36
CA ILE A 186 15.83 5.50 25.00
C ILE A 186 15.69 5.86 26.48
N ALA A 187 14.84 6.82 26.83
CA ALA A 187 14.58 7.18 28.21
C ALA A 187 14.03 5.99 29.02
N CYS A 188 13.09 5.22 28.45
CA CYS A 188 12.59 3.99 29.08
C CYS A 188 13.70 2.96 29.28
N LEU A 189 14.56 2.75 28.27
CA LEU A 189 15.70 1.85 28.37
C LEU A 189 16.67 2.28 29.48
N LEU A 190 16.98 3.57 29.60
CA LEU A 190 17.84 4.11 30.66
C LEU A 190 17.24 3.85 32.05
N VAL A 191 15.93 4.07 32.22
CA VAL A 191 15.23 3.77 33.48
C VAL A 191 15.33 2.29 33.82
N ILE A 192 15.09 1.39 32.86
CA ILE A 192 15.19 -0.07 33.06
C ILE A 192 16.60 -0.48 33.44
N LEU A 193 17.61 0.03 32.72
CA LEU A 193 19.02 -0.31 32.96
C LEU A 193 19.52 0.20 34.31
N ARG A 194 19.17 1.43 34.71
CA ARG A 194 19.61 2.04 35.98
C ARG A 194 18.88 1.47 37.21
N SER A 195 17.71 0.87 37.02
CA SER A 195 16.90 0.33 38.13
C SER A 195 17.46 -0.95 38.75
N ASN A 196 18.26 -1.74 38.02
CA ASN A 196 18.85 -2.98 38.54
C ASN A 196 20.38 -2.96 38.48
N LYS A 197 21.02 -3.45 39.54
CA LYS A 197 22.48 -3.62 39.60
C LYS A 197 23.01 -4.62 38.56
N TRP A 198 22.20 -5.60 38.19
CA TRP A 198 22.60 -6.68 37.28
C TRP A 198 22.00 -6.53 35.89
N LEU A 199 22.86 -6.39 34.88
CA LEU A 199 22.46 -6.14 33.49
C LEU A 199 21.56 -7.23 32.91
N HIS A 200 21.79 -8.51 33.24
CA HIS A 200 20.95 -9.63 32.77
C HIS A 200 19.50 -9.52 33.27
N ARG A 201 19.27 -8.89 34.43
CA ARG A 201 17.94 -8.70 35.00
C ARG A 201 17.19 -7.58 34.28
N SER A 202 17.86 -6.47 33.96
CA SER A 202 17.30 -5.38 33.15
C SER A 202 16.98 -5.83 31.73
N LEU A 203 17.85 -6.64 31.11
CA LEU A 203 17.61 -7.14 29.75
C LEU A 203 16.36 -8.04 29.63
N ARG A 204 15.93 -8.72 30.71
CA ARG A 204 14.67 -9.48 30.70
C ARG A 204 13.46 -8.58 30.43
N PHE A 205 13.39 -7.44 31.11
CA PHE A 205 12.33 -6.45 30.88
C PHE A 205 12.35 -5.92 29.45
N VAL A 206 13.53 -5.67 28.89
CA VAL A 206 13.66 -5.27 27.48
C VAL A 206 13.14 -6.37 26.53
N SER A 207 13.51 -7.64 26.78
CA SER A 207 13.02 -8.77 25.97
C SER A 207 11.50 -8.95 26.04
N TYR A 208 10.89 -8.75 27.22
CA TYR A 208 9.43 -8.79 27.36
C TYR A 208 8.76 -7.66 26.58
N SER A 209 9.35 -6.47 26.58
CA SER A 209 8.84 -5.33 25.82
C SER A 209 8.85 -5.61 24.31
N LEU A 210 9.93 -6.19 23.79
CA LEU A 210 10.07 -6.55 22.37
C LEU A 210 9.11 -7.67 21.96
N LEU A 211 8.95 -8.69 22.80
CA LEU A 211 7.98 -9.78 22.55
C LEU A 211 6.54 -9.25 22.54
N ALA A 212 6.18 -8.42 23.51
CA ALA A 212 4.88 -7.76 23.53
C ALA A 212 4.66 -6.91 22.27
N ALA A 213 5.65 -6.10 21.89
CA ALA A 213 5.57 -5.28 20.68
C ALA A 213 5.44 -6.13 19.40
N THR A 214 6.14 -7.27 19.33
CA THR A 214 6.02 -8.24 18.23
C THR A 214 4.58 -8.74 18.09
N ILE A 215 3.97 -9.19 19.20
CA ILE A 215 2.60 -9.69 19.20
C ILE A 215 1.62 -8.57 18.82
N MET A 216 1.75 -7.39 19.43
CA MET A 216 0.86 -6.27 19.19
C MET A 216 0.96 -5.74 17.75
N THR A 217 2.14 -5.74 17.14
CA THR A 217 2.32 -5.30 15.73
C THR A 217 1.80 -6.33 14.73
N SER A 218 1.85 -7.63 15.05
CA SER A 218 1.44 -8.71 14.17
C SER A 218 -0.05 -9.05 14.24
N ILE A 219 -0.72 -8.83 15.37
CA ILE A 219 -2.09 -9.32 15.59
C ILE A 219 -3.11 -8.75 14.59
N LEU A 220 -3.07 -7.44 14.36
CA LEU A 220 -3.98 -6.78 13.41
C LEU A 220 -3.73 -7.22 11.96
N PRO A 221 -2.49 -7.17 11.42
CA PRO A 221 -2.24 -7.61 10.05
C PRO A 221 -2.52 -9.10 9.86
N LEU A 222 -2.21 -9.96 10.84
CA LEU A 222 -2.57 -11.38 10.79
C LEU A 222 -4.09 -11.57 10.75
N GLY A 223 -4.84 -10.86 11.60
CA GLY A 223 -6.31 -10.93 11.62
C GLY A 223 -6.93 -10.51 10.28
N LEU A 224 -6.41 -9.46 9.65
CA LEU A 224 -6.85 -9.02 8.31
C LEU A 224 -6.47 -10.03 7.21
N LEU A 225 -5.29 -10.63 7.29
CA LEU A 225 -4.84 -11.65 6.33
C LEU A 225 -5.68 -12.93 6.41
N ILE A 226 -5.98 -13.40 7.63
CA ILE A 226 -6.79 -14.61 7.89
C ILE A 226 -8.24 -14.38 7.48
N SER A 227 -8.83 -13.24 7.88
CA SER A 227 -10.23 -12.93 7.57
C SER A 227 -10.49 -12.67 6.08
N LYS A 228 -9.44 -12.36 5.31
CA LYS A 228 -9.51 -12.04 3.87
C LYS A 228 -10.51 -10.92 3.52
N LYS A 229 -10.93 -10.09 4.49
CA LYS A 229 -11.90 -9.00 4.27
C LYS A 229 -11.46 -8.01 3.18
N TYR A 230 -10.14 -7.81 3.03
CA TYR A 230 -9.56 -6.98 1.98
C TYR A 230 -9.78 -7.52 0.55
N GLN A 231 -10.22 -8.77 0.38
CA GLN A 231 -10.57 -9.37 -0.92
C GLN A 231 -12.03 -9.11 -1.30
N GLN A 232 -12.89 -8.76 -0.34
CA GLN A 232 -14.32 -8.52 -0.53
C GLN A 232 -14.65 -7.04 -0.74
N LEU A 233 -13.67 -6.24 -1.16
CA LEU A 233 -13.87 -4.83 -1.41
C LEU A 233 -14.79 -4.67 -2.63
N ASN A 234 -16.01 -4.20 -2.39
CA ASN A 234 -17.02 -3.96 -3.41
C ASN A 234 -16.74 -2.65 -4.17
N VAL A 235 -15.52 -2.50 -4.68
CA VAL A 235 -15.16 -1.38 -5.54
C VAL A 235 -15.38 -1.80 -6.96
N ARG A 236 -16.32 -1.12 -7.63
CA ARG A 236 -16.49 -1.23 -9.08
C ARG A 236 -15.49 -0.31 -9.76
N PRO A 237 -14.90 -0.72 -10.87
CA PRO A 237 -14.99 -2.04 -11.54
C PRO A 237 -14.11 -3.14 -10.91
N VAL A 238 -14.45 -4.43 -11.12
CA VAL A 238 -13.87 -5.60 -10.42
C VAL A 238 -12.35 -5.74 -10.57
N TYR A 239 -11.78 -5.29 -11.68
CA TYR A 239 -10.33 -5.34 -11.87
C TYR A 239 -9.57 -4.48 -10.86
N PHE A 240 -10.18 -3.38 -10.44
CA PHE A 240 -9.64 -2.47 -9.46
C PHE A 240 -9.61 -3.10 -8.07
N SER A 241 -10.68 -3.81 -7.67
CA SER A 241 -10.71 -4.51 -6.37
C SER A 241 -9.65 -5.62 -6.30
N LYS A 242 -9.40 -6.35 -7.39
CA LYS A 242 -8.33 -7.36 -7.46
C LYS A 242 -6.94 -6.76 -7.29
N MET A 243 -6.66 -5.65 -7.99
CA MET A 243 -5.40 -4.92 -7.85
C MET A 243 -5.23 -4.42 -6.40
N LEU A 244 -6.26 -3.79 -5.84
CA LEU A 244 -6.23 -3.23 -4.50
C LEU A 244 -6.06 -4.30 -3.43
N ALA A 245 -6.76 -5.44 -3.55
CA ALA A 245 -6.60 -6.57 -2.65
C ALA A 245 -5.17 -7.11 -2.66
N ARG A 246 -4.53 -7.17 -3.83
CA ARG A 246 -3.13 -7.61 -3.95
C ARG A 246 -2.17 -6.62 -3.29
N TYR A 247 -2.35 -5.33 -3.55
CA TYR A 247 -1.56 -4.27 -2.93
C TYR A 247 -1.71 -4.25 -1.41
N LEU A 248 -2.93 -4.38 -0.88
CA LEU A 248 -3.19 -4.47 0.55
C LEU A 248 -2.53 -5.71 1.16
N ARG A 249 -2.63 -6.87 0.51
CA ARG A 249 -1.94 -8.09 0.98
C ARG A 249 -0.43 -7.89 1.06
N ALA A 250 0.18 -7.29 0.04
CA ALA A 250 1.61 -7.01 0.04
C ALA A 250 1.99 -6.01 1.14
N SER A 251 1.16 -4.99 1.36
CA SER A 251 1.34 -4.01 2.44
C SER A 251 1.23 -4.66 3.82
N LEU A 252 0.23 -5.53 4.04
CA LEU A 252 0.04 -6.27 5.29
C LEU A 252 1.24 -7.18 5.60
N ASN A 253 1.82 -7.81 4.58
CA ASN A 253 3.03 -8.63 4.76
C ASN A 253 4.22 -7.81 5.28
N ILE A 254 4.31 -6.50 4.97
CA ILE A 254 5.40 -5.66 5.49
C ILE A 254 5.29 -5.46 7.00
N TYR A 255 4.09 -5.33 7.55
CA TYR A 255 3.92 -5.30 9.01
C TYR A 255 4.38 -6.62 9.65
N LEU A 256 4.15 -7.76 8.98
CA LEU A 256 4.67 -9.05 9.47
C LEU A 256 6.19 -9.10 9.43
N VAL A 257 6.83 -8.59 8.37
CA VAL A 257 8.29 -8.47 8.30
C VAL A 257 8.83 -7.60 9.43
N VAL A 258 8.20 -6.45 9.70
CA VAL A 258 8.57 -5.57 10.83
C VAL A 258 8.44 -6.31 12.17
N SER A 259 7.34 -7.04 12.38
CA SER A 259 7.15 -7.84 13.59
C SER A 259 8.20 -8.95 13.72
N LEU A 260 8.59 -9.59 12.62
CA LEU A 260 9.63 -10.62 12.60
C LEU A 260 11.00 -10.04 12.98
N ILE A 261 11.32 -8.83 12.52
CA ILE A 261 12.55 -8.13 12.91
C ILE A 261 12.57 -7.88 14.43
N LEU A 262 11.46 -7.39 15.00
CA LEU A 262 11.34 -7.21 16.45
C LEU A 262 11.49 -8.53 17.21
N PHE A 263 10.93 -9.62 16.69
CA PHE A 263 11.05 -10.95 17.26
C PHE A 263 12.50 -11.44 17.28
N ILE A 264 13.23 -11.28 16.17
CA ILE A 264 14.65 -11.66 16.07
C ILE A 264 15.48 -10.88 17.11
N TRP A 265 15.24 -9.56 17.24
CA TRP A 265 15.90 -8.76 18.26
C TRP A 265 15.59 -9.24 19.69
N ALA A 266 14.35 -9.65 19.96
CA ALA A 266 13.98 -10.23 21.25
C ALA A 266 14.78 -11.52 21.54
N LEU A 267 14.87 -12.42 20.56
CA LEU A 267 15.61 -13.67 20.69
C LEU A 267 17.11 -13.44 20.91
N LEU A 268 17.73 -12.49 20.19
CA LEU A 268 19.13 -12.13 20.39
C LEU A 268 19.40 -11.66 21.82
N ILE A 269 18.52 -10.82 22.38
CA ILE A 269 18.65 -10.35 23.77
C ILE A 269 18.50 -11.51 24.75
N ILE A 270 17.56 -12.44 24.51
CA ILE A 270 17.37 -13.64 25.34
C ILE A 270 18.64 -14.51 25.34
N CYS A 271 19.26 -14.70 24.18
CA CYS A 271 20.54 -15.41 24.07
C CYS A 271 21.64 -14.71 24.88
N VAL A 272 21.78 -13.39 24.78
CA VAL A 272 22.75 -12.62 25.57
C VAL A 272 22.52 -12.78 27.07
N ILE A 273 21.25 -12.79 27.53
CA ILE A 273 20.89 -13.03 28.93
C ILE A 273 21.37 -14.42 29.36
N TYR A 274 21.12 -15.45 28.54
CA TYR A 274 21.52 -16.83 28.84
C TYR A 274 23.04 -16.96 29.02
N TYR A 275 23.83 -16.42 28.07
CA TYR A 275 25.29 -16.45 28.15
C TYR A 275 25.84 -15.68 29.34
N LYS A 276 25.34 -14.46 29.61
CA LYS A 276 25.78 -13.67 30.77
C LYS A 276 25.43 -14.35 32.10
N LYS A 277 24.26 -14.98 32.21
CA LYS A 277 23.91 -15.76 33.41
C LYS A 277 24.88 -16.94 33.61
N LYS A 278 25.20 -17.67 32.54
CA LYS A 278 26.14 -18.80 32.59
C LYS A 278 27.56 -18.36 32.98
N SER A 279 28.05 -17.24 32.45
CA SER A 279 29.36 -16.69 32.81
C SER A 279 29.45 -16.31 34.29
N LEU A 280 28.40 -15.69 34.85
CA LEU A 280 28.37 -15.29 36.27
C LEU A 280 28.33 -16.50 37.23
N MET A 281 27.67 -17.60 36.84
CA MET A 281 27.65 -18.83 37.63
C MET A 281 28.97 -19.61 37.57
N LYS A 282 29.81 -19.39 36.55
CA LYS A 282 31.13 -20.02 36.44
C LYS A 282 32.23 -19.26 37.20
N SER A 283 31.97 -18.00 37.57
CA SER A 283 32.89 -17.14 38.33
C SER A 283 32.61 -17.08 39.83
N MET A 284 31.59 -17.81 40.30
CA MET A 284 31.28 -18.04 41.72
C MET A 284 31.73 -19.45 42.10
#